data_AF-A0A4R5K7G0-F1
#
_entry.id   AF-A0A4R5K7G0-F1
#
_cell.length_a   1.000
_cell.length_b   1.000
_cell.length_c   1.000
_cell.angle_alpha   90.00
_cell.angle_beta   90.00
_cell.angle_gamma   90.00
#
_symmetry.space_group_name_H-M   'P 1'
#
loop_
_entity.id
_entity.type
_entity.pdbx_description
1 polymer ?
#
loop_
_entity_poly.entity_id
_entity_poly.type
_entity_poly.pdbx_seq_one_letter_code
_entity_poly.pdbx_strand_id
1 'polypeptide(L)'
;MVNVESLISQARIFFDNRGFIWSVCGGRAIDLFLGKQTRVHKDLDIAVFWEDRNSIIALMLAKGWKVFEACGGGVIRELFDKQEIPFDNRNLFCFTANENRCRLDEEQKQWLRESLEKEYYNDHVWLQRL
;
A
#
# COMPACT_ATOMS: atom_id res chain seq x y z
N MET A 1 2.89 2.05 -21.45
CA MET A 1 1.61 1.92 -20.69
C MET A 1 1.58 0.53 -20.09
N VAL A 2 1.63 0.41 -18.76
CA VAL A 2 1.42 -0.88 -18.10
C VAL A 2 -0.08 -1.17 -18.21
N ASN A 3 -0.46 -2.23 -18.93
CA ASN A 3 -1.87 -2.62 -19.05
C ASN A 3 -2.42 -2.88 -17.64
N VAL A 4 -3.50 -2.20 -17.28
CA VAL A 4 -4.15 -2.22 -15.96
C VAL A 4 -4.60 -3.65 -15.61
N GLU A 5 -5.04 -4.43 -16.59
CA GLU A 5 -5.31 -5.86 -16.44
C GLU A 5 -4.10 -6.65 -15.92
N SER A 6 -2.89 -6.18 -16.20
CA SER A 6 -1.67 -6.93 -15.89
C SER A 6 -1.32 -6.94 -14.40
N LEU A 7 -1.61 -5.88 -13.62
CA LEU A 7 -1.27 -5.86 -12.18
C LEU A 7 -2.22 -6.74 -11.36
N ILE A 8 -3.52 -6.67 -11.61
CA ILE A 8 -4.48 -7.56 -10.94
C ILE A 8 -4.25 -9.01 -11.36
N SER A 9 -3.95 -9.27 -12.64
CA SER A 9 -3.60 -10.62 -13.11
C SER A 9 -2.31 -11.13 -12.48
N GLN A 10 -1.29 -10.28 -12.32
CA GLN A 10 -0.07 -10.64 -11.60
C GLN A 10 -0.38 -10.97 -10.13
N ALA A 11 -1.21 -10.18 -9.45
CA ALA A 11 -1.64 -10.48 -8.08
C ALA A 11 -2.37 -11.84 -8.01
N ARG A 12 -3.31 -12.12 -8.92
CA ARG A 12 -3.97 -13.45 -9.02
C ARG A 12 -2.96 -14.58 -9.13
N ILE A 13 -2.02 -14.51 -10.07
CA ILE A 13 -0.96 -15.52 -10.24
C ILE A 13 -0.10 -15.65 -8.96
N PHE A 14 0.10 -14.55 -8.24
CA PHE A 14 0.94 -14.54 -7.05
C PHE A 14 0.27 -15.20 -5.85
N PHE A 15 -1.00 -14.87 -5.60
CA PHE A 15 -1.77 -15.28 -4.42
C PHE A 15 -2.56 -16.58 -4.65
N ASP A 16 -3.25 -16.73 -5.78
CA ASP A 16 -4.09 -17.91 -6.06
C ASP A 16 -3.24 -19.19 -6.12
N ASN A 17 -2.07 -19.13 -6.78
CA ASN A 17 -1.16 -20.27 -6.90
C ASN A 17 -0.58 -20.75 -5.55
N ARG A 18 -0.77 -19.99 -4.47
CA ARG A 18 -0.28 -20.30 -3.13
C ARG A 18 -1.41 -20.59 -2.14
N GLY A 19 -2.67 -20.58 -2.62
CA GLY A 19 -3.84 -20.90 -1.81
C GLY A 19 -4.25 -19.79 -0.83
N PHE A 20 -3.75 -18.56 -1.00
CA PHE A 20 -4.20 -17.43 -0.17
C PHE A 20 -5.60 -17.02 -0.56
N ILE A 21 -6.46 -16.76 0.43
CA ILE A 21 -7.72 -16.06 0.20
C ILE A 21 -7.45 -14.57 0.29
N TRP A 22 -7.81 -13.83 -0.75
CA TRP A 22 -7.52 -12.41 -0.86
C TRP A 22 -8.57 -11.68 -1.69
N SER A 23 -8.57 -10.35 -1.61
CA SER A 23 -9.41 -9.49 -2.45
C SER A 23 -8.69 -8.21 -2.83
N VAL A 24 -9.10 -7.58 -3.94
CA VAL A 24 -8.70 -6.20 -4.25
C VAL A 24 -9.48 -5.27 -3.33
N CYS A 25 -8.79 -4.29 -2.72
CA CYS A 25 -9.41 -3.27 -1.89
C CYS A 25 -8.96 -1.85 -2.33
N GLY A 26 -9.16 -0.85 -1.47
CA GLY A 26 -8.76 0.52 -1.74
C GLY A 26 -9.41 1.14 -2.99
N GLY A 27 -8.70 2.07 -3.64
CA GLY A 27 -9.23 2.81 -4.79
C GLY A 27 -9.54 1.92 -5.99
N ARG A 28 -8.76 0.85 -6.19
CA ARG A 28 -8.94 -0.06 -7.32
C ARG A 28 -10.22 -0.88 -7.20
N ALA A 29 -10.63 -1.25 -5.99
CA ALA A 29 -11.89 -1.97 -5.77
C ALA A 29 -13.12 -1.13 -6.15
N ILE A 30 -13.07 0.18 -5.91
CA ILE A 30 -14.14 1.11 -6.30
C ILE A 30 -14.30 1.12 -7.83
N ASP A 31 -13.19 1.25 -8.56
CA ASP A 31 -13.22 1.26 -10.03
C ASP A 31 -13.70 -0.07 -10.61
N LEU A 32 -13.32 -1.20 -9.99
CA LEU A 32 -13.82 -2.53 -10.37
C LEU A 32 -15.34 -2.63 -10.15
N PHE A 33 -15.84 -2.16 -9.00
CA PHE A 33 -17.27 -2.14 -8.70
C PHE A 33 -18.07 -1.26 -9.68
N LEU A 34 -17.52 -0.10 -10.05
CA LEU A 34 -18.13 0.82 -11.01
C LEU A 34 -18.01 0.35 -12.48
N GLY A 35 -17.20 -0.66 -12.76
CA GLY A 35 -16.92 -1.14 -14.11
C GLY A 35 -16.14 -0.14 -14.98
N LYS A 36 -15.52 0.88 -14.38
CA LYS A 36 -14.73 1.90 -15.11
C LYS A 36 -13.61 2.46 -14.25
N GLN A 37 -12.50 2.81 -14.89
CA GLN A 37 -11.41 3.50 -14.22
C GLN A 37 -11.77 4.98 -14.02
N THR A 38 -11.76 5.47 -12.77
CA THR A 38 -12.10 6.86 -12.44
C THR A 38 -10.86 7.74 -12.26
N ARG A 39 -9.71 7.13 -11.93
CA ARG A 39 -8.42 7.82 -11.82
C ARG A 39 -7.24 6.91 -12.15
N VAL A 40 -6.06 7.48 -12.34
CA VAL A 40 -4.82 6.71 -12.41
C VAL A 40 -4.48 6.16 -11.03
N HIS A 41 -4.23 4.86 -10.92
CA HIS A 41 -3.77 4.21 -9.69
C HIS A 41 -2.26 3.95 -9.79
N LYS A 42 -1.52 4.36 -8.78
CA LYS A 42 -0.06 4.17 -8.71
C LYS A 42 0.28 2.82 -8.03
N ASP A 43 -0.66 2.22 -7.32
CA ASP A 43 -0.51 1.02 -6.51
C ASP A 43 -1.69 0.05 -6.72
N LEU A 44 -1.64 -1.07 -6.01
CA LEU A 44 -2.73 -2.03 -5.88
C LEU A 44 -2.86 -2.39 -4.41
N ASP A 45 -3.98 -2.02 -3.81
CA ASP A 45 -4.33 -2.47 -2.46
C ASP A 45 -5.00 -3.84 -2.51
N ILE A 46 -4.57 -4.72 -1.61
CA ILE A 46 -5.16 -6.04 -1.42
C ILE A 46 -5.45 -6.28 0.05
N ALA A 47 -6.51 -7.04 0.34
CA ALA A 47 -6.78 -7.58 1.65
C ALA A 47 -6.50 -9.09 1.65
N VAL A 48 -5.89 -9.57 2.74
CA VAL A 48 -5.63 -10.97 3.03
C VAL A 48 -6.09 -11.27 4.45
N PHE A 49 -6.25 -12.54 4.80
CA PHE A 49 -6.48 -12.93 6.19
C PHE A 49 -5.28 -12.60 7.07
N TRP A 50 -5.56 -12.29 8.33
CA TRP A 50 -4.54 -11.85 9.28
C TRP A 50 -3.51 -12.94 9.56
N GLU A 51 -4.00 -14.17 9.64
CA GLU A 51 -3.25 -15.40 9.86
C GLU A 51 -2.20 -15.62 8.77
N ASP A 52 -2.44 -15.13 7.56
CA ASP A 52 -1.53 -15.25 6.43
C ASP A 52 -0.41 -14.19 6.43
N ARG A 53 -0.46 -13.17 7.29
CA ARG A 53 0.46 -12.03 7.24
C ARG A 53 1.93 -12.43 7.21
N ASN A 54 2.36 -13.36 8.08
CA ASN A 54 3.76 -13.81 8.10
C ASN A 54 4.14 -14.55 6.81
N SER A 55 3.23 -15.34 6.26
CA SER A 55 3.41 -16.00 4.97
C SER A 55 3.52 -14.98 3.83
N ILE A 56 2.74 -13.89 3.88
CA ILE A 56 2.85 -12.77 2.94
C ILE A 56 4.20 -12.05 3.08
N ILE A 57 4.64 -11.73 4.30
CA ILE A 57 5.94 -11.08 4.53
C ILE A 57 7.07 -11.93 3.94
N ALA A 58 7.13 -13.22 4.32
CA ALA A 58 8.15 -14.14 3.83
C ALA A 58 8.13 -14.26 2.31
N LEU A 59 6.94 -14.35 1.71
CA LEU A 59 6.78 -14.44 0.26
C LEU A 59 7.27 -13.18 -0.46
N MET A 60 6.92 -11.99 0.03
CA MET A 60 7.33 -10.73 -0.58
C MET A 60 8.85 -10.56 -0.51
N LEU A 61 9.45 -10.81 0.66
CA LEU A 61 10.90 -10.76 0.86
C LEU A 61 11.63 -11.76 -0.06
N ALA A 62 11.15 -13.00 -0.13
CA ALA A 62 11.72 -14.03 -1.01
C ALA A 62 11.63 -13.68 -2.51
N LYS A 63 10.75 -12.75 -2.88
CA LYS A 63 10.59 -12.24 -4.24
C LYS A 63 11.37 -10.94 -4.49
N GLY A 64 12.21 -10.52 -3.55
CA GLY A 64 13.04 -9.32 -3.65
C GLY A 64 12.28 -8.02 -3.42
N TRP A 65 11.08 -8.09 -2.83
CA TRP A 65 10.36 -6.90 -2.40
C TRP A 65 10.88 -6.43 -1.05
N LYS A 66 10.87 -5.12 -0.85
CA LYS A 66 11.01 -4.48 0.45
C LYS A 66 9.65 -4.44 1.13
N VAL A 67 9.56 -4.86 2.38
CA VAL A 67 8.31 -4.88 3.15
C VAL A 67 8.41 -3.90 4.30
N PHE A 68 7.39 -3.06 4.47
CA PHE A 68 7.28 -2.10 5.55
C PHE A 68 5.96 -2.27 6.28
N GLU A 69 5.96 -1.99 7.58
CA GLU A 69 4.77 -1.98 8.41
C GLU A 69 4.46 -0.55 8.87
N ALA A 70 3.18 -0.16 8.85
CA ALA A 70 2.72 1.05 9.53
C ALA A 70 2.63 0.83 11.05
N CYS A 71 3.51 1.46 11.82
CA CYS A 71 3.51 1.36 13.28
C CYS A 71 2.55 2.37 13.96
N GLY A 72 1.85 3.19 13.18
CA GLY A 72 1.04 4.31 13.68
C GLY A 72 1.84 5.58 13.89
N GLY A 73 1.16 6.71 14.09
CA GLY A 73 1.83 8.02 14.30
C GLY A 73 2.69 8.49 13.13
N GLY A 74 2.45 7.99 11.91
CA GLY A 74 3.28 8.28 10.74
C GLY A 74 4.62 7.53 10.71
N VAL A 75 4.83 6.56 11.61
CA VAL A 75 6.05 5.75 11.66
C VAL A 75 5.88 4.51 10.78
N ILE A 76 6.91 4.22 9.98
CA ILE A 76 7.05 2.98 9.23
C ILE A 76 8.31 2.23 9.67
N ARG A 77 8.23 0.89 9.69
CA ARG A 77 9.36 0.02 10.00
C ARG A 77 9.59 -0.95 8.84
N GLU A 78 10.82 -1.03 8.36
CA GLU A 78 11.22 -2.06 7.38
C GLU A 78 11.31 -3.42 8.08
N LEU A 79 10.75 -4.44 7.44
CA LEU A 79 10.77 -5.82 7.91
C LEU A 79 11.76 -6.62 7.03
N PHE A 80 12.61 -7.40 7.68
CA PHE A 80 13.62 -8.23 7.01
C PHE A 80 13.35 -9.73 7.14
N ASP A 81 12.40 -10.12 7.99
CA ASP A 81 11.95 -11.49 8.19
C ASP A 81 10.51 -11.51 8.74
N LYS A 82 9.92 -12.70 8.82
CA LYS A 82 8.67 -12.98 9.54
C LYS A 82 8.75 -12.45 10.97
N GLN A 83 7.61 -12.10 11.53
CA GLN A 83 7.53 -11.58 12.90
C GLN A 83 7.08 -12.71 13.84
N GLU A 84 7.89 -13.03 14.85
CA GLU A 84 7.61 -14.14 15.79
C GLU A 84 6.88 -13.70 17.08
N ILE A 85 6.80 -12.39 17.34
CA ILE A 85 6.16 -11.80 18.53
C ILE A 85 4.72 -11.41 18.16
N PRO A 86 3.73 -11.44 19.08
CA PRO A 86 2.41 -10.87 18.83
C PRO A 86 2.52 -9.45 18.30
N PHE A 87 1.88 -9.17 17.17
CA PHE A 87 1.89 -7.88 16.51
C PHE A 87 0.45 -7.36 16.35
N ASP A 88 0.30 -6.03 16.41
CA ASP A 88 -0.96 -5.35 16.17
C ASP A 88 -1.45 -5.55 14.74
N ASN A 89 -2.76 -5.45 14.51
CA ASN A 89 -3.36 -5.40 13.18
C ASN A 89 -2.91 -4.15 12.41
N ARG A 90 -1.80 -4.26 11.67
CA ARG A 90 -1.19 -3.17 10.89
C ARG A 90 -1.08 -3.52 9.42
N ASN A 91 -1.27 -2.50 8.59
CA ASN A 91 -1.09 -2.61 7.15
C ASN A 91 0.39 -2.75 6.79
N LEU A 92 0.64 -3.49 5.71
CA LEU A 92 1.95 -3.64 5.09
C LEU A 92 2.03 -2.80 3.82
N PHE A 93 3.19 -2.21 3.57
CA PHE A 93 3.54 -1.59 2.29
C PHE A 93 4.67 -2.41 1.66
N CYS A 94 4.45 -2.88 0.44
CA CYS A 94 5.44 -3.66 -0.29
C CYS A 94 5.91 -2.87 -1.50
N PHE A 95 7.21 -2.71 -1.64
CA PHE A 95 7.83 -1.98 -2.74
C PHE A 95 8.84 -2.85 -3.46
N THR A 96 8.94 -2.71 -4.78
CA THR A 96 10.04 -3.34 -5.51
C THR A 96 11.37 -2.69 -5.12
N ALA A 97 12.48 -3.41 -5.24
CA ALA A 97 13.79 -2.90 -4.81
C ALA A 97 14.20 -1.57 -5.47
N ASN A 98 13.64 -1.25 -6.64
CA ASN A 98 13.93 -0.02 -7.40
C ASN A 98 12.83 1.06 -7.27
N GLU A 99 11.93 0.90 -6.30
CA GLU A 99 10.85 1.86 -6.11
C GLU A 99 11.35 3.19 -5.52
N ASN A 100 11.01 4.29 -6.18
CA ASN A 100 11.43 5.64 -5.81
C ASN A 100 10.26 6.55 -5.38
N ARG A 101 9.01 6.06 -5.42
CA ARG A 101 7.80 6.80 -5.04
C ARG A 101 7.61 7.00 -3.53
N CYS A 102 8.67 6.91 -2.73
CA CYS A 102 8.66 7.16 -1.29
C CYS A 102 8.67 8.66 -0.93
N ARG A 103 8.39 9.55 -1.88
CA ARG A 103 8.38 11.01 -1.70
C ARG A 103 7.18 11.60 -2.42
N LEU A 104 6.56 12.60 -1.79
CA LEU A 104 5.55 13.42 -2.45
C LEU A 104 6.21 14.32 -3.48
N ASP A 105 5.70 14.31 -4.72
CA ASP A 105 6.00 15.34 -5.71
C ASP A 105 5.34 16.69 -5.32
N GLU A 106 5.68 17.76 -6.03
CA GLU A 106 5.17 19.11 -5.70
C GLU A 106 3.65 19.23 -5.86
N GLU A 107 3.06 18.52 -6.83
CA GLU A 107 1.60 18.47 -7.02
C GLU A 107 0.93 17.80 -5.82
N GLN A 108 1.48 16.66 -5.37
CA GLN A 108 0.99 15.93 -4.21
C GLN A 108 1.15 16.73 -2.91
N LYS A 109 2.26 17.46 -2.74
CA LYS A 109 2.45 18.35 -1.58
C LYS A 109 1.43 19.48 -1.58
N GLN A 110 1.20 20.11 -2.73
CA GLN A 110 0.22 21.19 -2.86
C GLN A 110 -1.19 20.69 -2.54
N TRP A 111 -1.60 19.55 -3.10
CA TRP A 111 -2.90 18.94 -2.80
C TRP A 111 -3.06 18.59 -1.31
N LEU A 112 -2.02 18.03 -0.69
CA LEU A 112 -2.06 17.70 0.73
C LEU A 112 -2.15 18.97 1.60
N ARG A 113 -1.41 20.03 1.24
CA ARG A 113 -1.50 21.33 1.91
C ARG A 113 -2.92 21.89 1.86
N GLU A 114 -3.50 22.02 0.67
CA GLU A 114 -4.88 22.52 0.49
C GLU A 114 -5.91 21.71 1.29
N SER A 115 -5.75 20.39 1.32
CA SER A 115 -6.64 19.50 2.07
C SER A 115 -6.53 19.73 3.59
N LEU A 116 -5.31 19.86 4.10
CA LEU A 116 -5.06 20.12 5.53
C LEU A 116 -5.52 21.53 5.94
N GLU A 117 -5.31 22.54 5.11
CA GLU A 117 -5.78 23.90 5.37
C GLU A 117 -7.30 23.97 5.42
N LYS A 118 -7.98 23.24 4.53
CA LYS A 118 -9.44 23.16 4.50
C LYS A 118 -10.03 22.49 5.74
N GLU A 119 -9.42 21.40 6.19
CA GLU A 119 -9.94 20.59 7.31
C GLU A 119 -9.55 21.17 8.68
N TYR A 120 -8.32 21.67 8.82
CA TYR A 120 -7.73 22.06 10.11
C TYR A 120 -7.47 23.56 10.23
N TYR A 121 -7.87 24.38 9.26
CA TYR A 121 -7.74 25.86 9.31
C TYR A 121 -6.32 26.36 9.64
N ASN A 122 -5.30 25.67 9.13
CA ASN A 122 -3.86 25.88 9.39
C ASN A 122 -3.27 25.34 10.69
N ASP A 123 -4.05 24.66 11.54
CA ASP A 123 -3.59 24.17 12.85
C ASP A 123 -3.13 22.70 12.82
N HIS A 124 -2.42 22.30 11.76
CA HIS A 124 -1.94 20.93 11.61
C HIS A 124 -0.43 20.87 11.47
N VAL A 125 0.22 20.04 12.29
CA VAL A 125 1.70 19.92 12.37
C VAL A 125 2.36 19.58 11.02
N TRP A 126 1.65 18.91 10.12
CA TRP A 126 2.17 18.59 8.79
C TRP A 126 2.29 19.80 7.87
N LEU A 127 1.52 20.87 8.07
CA LEU A 127 1.66 22.10 7.27
C LEU A 127 3.04 22.75 7.45
N GLN A 128 3.65 22.58 8.62
CA GLN A 128 5.02 23.05 8.88
C GLN A 128 6.10 22.16 8.24
N ARG A 129 5.72 20.98 7.73
CA ARG A 129 6.63 19.95 7.20
C ARG A 129 6.50 19.75 5.69
N LEU A 130 5.52 20.40 5.05
CA LEU A 130 5.23 20.34 3.61
C LEU A 130 5.82 21.53 2.88
#